data_AF-A0A7V8F912-F1
#
_entry.id   AF-A0A7V8F912-F1
#
_cell.length_a   1.000
_cell.length_b   1.000
_cell.length_c   1.000
_cell.angle_alpha   90.00
_cell.angle_beta   90.00
_cell.angle_gamma   90.00
#
_symmetry.space_group_name_H-M   'P 1'
#
loop_
_entity.id
_entity.type
_entity.pdbx_description
1 polymer ?
#
loop_
_entity_poly.entity_id
_entity_poly.type
_entity_poly.pdbx_seq_one_letter_code
_entity_poly.pdbx_strand_id
1 'polypeptide(L)'
;MQRNDPHGLVGRLRERLTTRPSVRFDGVEQTIVHVNGPLSVRHVALSTVRRVEAGNRDDASYDTVFLFFHLDDGDVLVVSETDKSFATLVLDLRDLFPGVERWQDAVPSVPYQLTSVDLWNRL
;
A
#
# COMPACT_ATOMS: atom_id res chain seq x y z
N MET A 1 26.19 -7.85 39.68
CA MET A 1 26.05 -7.71 38.21
C MET A 1 24.96 -8.66 37.73
N GLN A 2 23.71 -8.21 37.69
CA GLN A 2 22.62 -8.92 37.00
C GLN A 2 22.15 -8.03 35.88
N ARG A 3 22.25 -8.55 34.66
CA ARG A 3 21.99 -7.83 33.41
C ARG A 3 20.55 -8.16 33.00
N ASN A 4 19.62 -7.30 33.39
CA ASN A 4 18.24 -7.33 32.91
C ASN A 4 18.24 -6.87 31.44
N ASP A 5 18.14 -7.80 30.49
CA ASP A 5 17.83 -7.51 29.10
C ASP A 5 16.41 -8.05 28.81
N PRO A 6 15.34 -7.23 28.95
CA PRO A 6 13.97 -7.71 28.76
C PRO A 6 13.59 -7.94 27.29
N HIS A 7 14.49 -7.70 26.33
CA HIS A 7 14.21 -7.88 24.91
C HIS A 7 15.35 -8.64 24.23
N GLY A 8 15.46 -9.92 24.54
CA GLY A 8 16.32 -10.85 23.82
C GLY A 8 16.01 -10.85 22.31
N LEU A 9 16.99 -11.25 21.51
CA LEU A 9 16.93 -11.34 20.04
C LEU A 9 15.59 -11.91 19.49
N VAL A 10 14.98 -12.84 20.21
CA VAL A 10 13.67 -13.44 19.89
C VAL A 10 12.51 -12.44 19.94
N GLY A 11 12.51 -11.50 20.90
CA GLY A 11 11.53 -10.42 20.99
C GLY A 11 11.63 -9.48 19.79
N ARG A 12 12.85 -9.08 19.42
CA ARG A 12 13.12 -8.26 18.22
C ARG A 12 12.78 -9.00 16.91
N LEU A 13 12.99 -10.32 16.86
CA LEU A 13 12.59 -11.16 15.73
C LEU A 13 11.06 -11.28 15.60
N ARG A 14 10.35 -11.45 16.72
CA ARG A 14 8.88 -11.44 16.75
C ARG A 14 8.32 -10.08 16.34
N GLU A 15 8.86 -9.00 16.88
CA GLU A 15 8.44 -7.62 16.55
C GLU A 15 8.65 -7.28 15.06
N ARG A 16 9.76 -7.77 14.48
CA ARG A 16 10.06 -7.71 13.04
C ARG A 16 9.10 -8.55 12.19
N LEU A 17 8.68 -9.72 12.67
CA LEU A 17 7.69 -10.56 11.98
C LEU A 17 6.25 -10.02 12.10
N THR A 18 5.98 -9.19 13.11
CA THR A 18 4.67 -8.54 13.33
C THR A 18 4.60 -7.12 12.81
N THR A 19 5.66 -6.60 12.18
CA THR A 19 5.67 -5.23 11.66
C THR A 19 4.69 -5.19 10.49
N ARG A 20 3.54 -4.53 10.70
CA ARG A 20 2.56 -4.31 9.64
C ARG A 20 3.25 -3.64 8.43
N PRO A 21 2.91 -4.03 7.20
CA PRO A 21 3.39 -3.31 6.03
C PRO A 21 3.10 -1.81 6.16
N SER A 22 3.97 -1.00 5.60
CA SER A 22 3.85 0.45 5.67
C SER A 22 4.16 1.09 4.34
N VAL A 23 3.46 2.15 4.03
CA VAL A 23 3.62 2.88 2.78
C VAL A 23 3.78 4.37 3.06
N ARG A 24 4.60 5.05 2.26
CA ARG A 24 4.73 6.51 2.30
C ARG A 24 5.03 7.07 0.92
N PHE A 25 4.67 8.33 0.73
CA PHE A 25 5.16 9.12 -0.38
C PHE A 25 6.46 9.85 0.00
N ASP A 26 7.43 9.82 -0.89
CA ASP A 26 8.62 10.66 -0.84
C ASP A 26 8.45 11.80 -1.86
N GLY A 27 8.06 12.98 -1.37
CA GLY A 27 7.80 14.14 -2.24
C GLY A 27 9.03 14.74 -2.88
N VAL A 28 10.23 14.48 -2.34
CA VAL A 28 11.49 14.96 -2.94
C VAL A 28 11.86 14.12 -4.15
N GLU A 29 11.86 12.80 -3.97
CA GLU A 29 12.21 11.83 -5.02
C GLU A 29 11.01 11.43 -5.89
N GLN A 30 9.82 11.99 -5.64
CA GLN A 30 8.57 11.66 -6.32
C GLN A 30 8.36 10.13 -6.41
N THR A 31 8.49 9.46 -5.27
CA THR A 31 8.54 7.99 -5.18
C THR A 31 7.62 7.45 -4.09
N ILE A 32 6.87 6.40 -4.39
CA ILE A 32 6.16 5.60 -3.38
C ILE A 32 7.14 4.59 -2.80
N VAL A 33 7.26 4.58 -1.48
CA VAL A 33 8.07 3.62 -0.74
C VAL A 33 7.15 2.67 0.00
N HIS A 34 7.12 1.40 -0.43
CA HIS A 34 6.32 0.35 0.19
C HIS A 34 7.22 -0.66 0.90
N VAL A 35 7.02 -0.80 2.21
CA VAL A 35 7.76 -1.74 3.07
C VAL A 35 6.85 -2.91 3.40
N ASN A 36 7.07 -4.05 2.73
CA ASN A 36 6.40 -5.32 2.96
C ASN A 36 7.14 -6.12 4.04
N GLY A 37 7.05 -5.66 5.29
CA GLY A 37 7.76 -6.27 6.41
C GLY A 37 9.28 -5.98 6.41
N PRO A 38 10.06 -6.67 7.25
CA PRO A 38 11.40 -6.23 7.66
C PRO A 38 12.50 -6.45 6.62
N LEU A 39 12.22 -7.09 5.49
CA LEU A 39 13.22 -7.46 4.48
C LEU A 39 12.82 -7.11 3.04
N SER A 40 11.62 -6.56 2.82
CA SER A 40 11.14 -6.22 1.48
C SER A 40 10.75 -4.76 1.43
N VAL A 41 11.52 -3.97 0.69
CA VAL A 41 11.21 -2.58 0.38
C VAL A 41 11.16 -2.42 -1.12
N ARG A 42 10.08 -1.82 -1.62
CA ARG A 42 9.89 -1.50 -3.02
C ARG A 42 9.76 0.01 -3.18
N HIS A 43 10.48 0.54 -4.16
CA HIS A 43 10.46 1.94 -4.53
C HIS A 43 9.84 2.04 -5.92
N VAL A 44 8.82 2.88 -6.07
CA VAL A 44 8.14 3.12 -7.35
C VAL A 44 8.12 4.61 -7.64
N ALA A 45 8.83 5.01 -8.69
CA ALA A 45 8.79 6.40 -9.16
C ALA A 45 7.42 6.70 -9.78
N LEU A 46 6.81 7.84 -9.40
CA LEU A 46 5.49 8.20 -9.90
C LEU A 46 5.44 8.37 -11.41
N SER A 47 6.56 8.76 -12.03
CA SER A 47 6.70 8.87 -13.48
C SER A 47 6.55 7.55 -14.23
N THR A 48 6.64 6.41 -13.54
CA THR A 48 6.44 5.08 -14.13
C THR A 48 5.02 4.57 -14.00
N VAL A 49 4.18 5.24 -13.19
CA VAL A 49 2.79 4.86 -13.00
C VAL A 49 1.98 5.30 -14.23
N ARG A 50 1.34 4.34 -14.87
CA ARG A 50 0.45 4.57 -16.02
C ARG A 50 -1.02 4.56 -15.65
N ARG A 51 -1.41 3.82 -14.61
CA ARG A 51 -2.82 3.67 -14.20
C ARG A 51 -2.89 3.40 -12.70
N VAL A 52 -3.89 4.00 -12.05
CA VAL A 52 -4.24 3.73 -10.66
C VAL A 52 -5.66 3.19 -10.61
N GLU A 53 -5.78 2.02 -10.01
CA GLU A 53 -7.03 1.29 -9.84
C GLU A 53 -7.25 1.04 -8.35
N ALA A 54 -8.49 1.13 -7.88
CA ALA A 54 -8.87 0.59 -6.58
C ALA A 54 -9.76 -0.63 -6.78
N GLY A 55 -9.52 -1.66 -5.98
CA GLY A 55 -10.33 -2.87 -6.01
C GLY A 55 -10.10 -3.73 -4.78
N ASN A 56 -10.99 -4.69 -4.55
CA ASN A 56 -10.75 -5.76 -3.59
C ASN A 56 -10.20 -7.01 -4.31
N ARG A 57 -9.86 -8.05 -3.54
CA ARG A 57 -9.43 -9.35 -4.07
C ARG A 57 -10.49 -10.41 -3.79
N ASP A 58 -10.52 -11.47 -4.59
CA ASP A 58 -11.45 -12.60 -4.40
C ASP A 58 -11.04 -13.57 -3.27
N ASP A 59 -10.00 -13.22 -2.50
CA ASP A 59 -9.43 -14.05 -1.44
C ASP A 59 -10.05 -13.73 -0.06
N ALA A 60 -9.48 -14.30 1.01
CA ALA A 60 -9.94 -14.08 2.39
C ALA A 60 -9.89 -12.60 2.84
N SER A 61 -9.33 -11.69 2.03
CA SER A 61 -9.34 -10.24 2.21
C SER A 61 -10.43 -9.54 1.38
N TYR A 62 -11.57 -10.20 1.14
CA TYR A 62 -12.70 -9.67 0.35
C TYR A 62 -13.25 -8.30 0.83
N ASP A 63 -13.12 -7.99 2.13
CA ASP A 63 -13.51 -6.70 2.72
C ASP A 63 -12.41 -5.64 2.61
N THR A 64 -11.21 -6.01 2.15
CA THR A 64 -10.05 -5.13 2.06
C THR A 64 -9.96 -4.48 0.68
N VAL A 65 -9.91 -3.16 0.66
CA VAL A 65 -9.60 -2.40 -0.56
C VAL A 65 -8.09 -2.28 -0.73
N PHE A 66 -7.66 -2.43 -1.99
CA PHE A 66 -6.29 -2.27 -2.43
C PHE A 66 -6.21 -1.18 -3.49
N LEU A 67 -5.12 -0.41 -3.45
CA LEU A 67 -4.69 0.42 -4.57
C LEU A 67 -3.67 -0.36 -5.42
N PHE A 68 -3.93 -0.39 -6.72
CA PHE A 68 -3.09 -1.00 -7.74
C PHE A 68 -2.48 0.12 -8.59
N PHE A 69 -1.18 0.35 -8.42
CA PHE A 69 -0.39 1.25 -9.25
C PHE A 69 0.24 0.43 -10.38
N HIS A 70 -0.39 0.46 -11.55
CA HIS A 70 0.10 -0.21 -12.74
C HIS A 70 1.24 0.60 -13.34
N LEU A 71 2.36 -0.08 -13.62
CA LEU A 71 3.60 0.53 -14.10
C LEU A 71 3.78 0.32 -15.61
N ASP A 72 4.68 1.11 -16.19
CA ASP A 72 5.00 1.09 -17.63
C ASP A 72 5.59 -0.24 -18.12
N ASP A 73 6.34 -0.92 -17.27
CA ASP A 73 6.95 -2.23 -17.57
C ASP A 73 5.96 -3.40 -17.44
N GLY A 74 4.71 -3.11 -17.09
CA GLY A 74 3.67 -4.12 -16.86
C GLY A 74 3.62 -4.68 -15.44
N ASP A 75 4.53 -4.28 -14.56
CA ASP A 75 4.48 -4.62 -13.14
C ASP A 75 3.39 -3.79 -12.42
N VAL A 76 2.97 -4.23 -11.24
CA VAL A 76 1.95 -3.57 -10.42
C VAL A 76 2.46 -3.47 -8.99
N LEU A 77 2.48 -2.25 -8.44
CA LEU A 77 2.59 -2.05 -7.01
C LEU A 77 1.21 -2.12 -6.38
N VAL A 78 1.04 -3.02 -5.42
CA VAL A 78 -0.20 -3.13 -4.65
C VAL A 78 0.02 -2.62 -3.23
N VAL A 79 -0.91 -1.79 -2.77
CA VAL A 79 -0.93 -1.20 -1.42
C VAL A 79 -2.30 -1.50 -0.81
N SER A 80 -2.34 -1.98 0.43
CA SER A 80 -3.59 -2.28 1.14
C SER A 80 -4.05 -1.07 1.95
N GLU A 81 -5.37 -0.89 2.08
CA GLU A 81 -5.92 0.09 3.04
C GLU A 81 -5.50 -0.19 4.50
N THR A 82 -5.09 -1.43 4.79
CA THR A 82 -4.60 -1.84 6.11
C THR A 82 -3.11 -1.51 6.34
N ASP A 83 -2.40 -1.08 5.30
CA ASP A 83 -1.01 -0.66 5.41
C ASP A 83 -0.90 0.59 6.27
N LYS A 84 0.14 0.61 7.12
CA LYS A 84 0.40 1.78 7.94
C LYS A 84 0.65 2.99 7.03
N SER A 85 -0.03 4.09 7.34
CA SER A 85 0.03 5.36 6.61
C SER A 85 -0.62 5.37 5.22
N PHE A 86 -1.46 4.39 4.90
CA PHE A 86 -2.27 4.38 3.67
C PHE A 86 -3.07 5.68 3.45
N ALA A 87 -3.83 6.13 4.45
CA ALA A 87 -4.63 7.35 4.31
C ALA A 87 -3.77 8.60 4.04
N THR A 88 -2.58 8.69 4.65
CA THR A 88 -1.62 9.76 4.38
C THR A 88 -1.09 9.69 2.95
N LEU A 89 -0.74 8.48 2.47
CA LEU A 89 -0.34 8.28 1.08
C LEU A 89 -1.40 8.80 0.09
N VAL A 90 -2.68 8.45 0.30
CA VAL A 90 -3.77 8.90 -0.57
C VAL A 90 -3.86 10.43 -0.60
N LEU A 91 -3.78 11.07 0.57
CA LEU A 91 -3.82 12.54 0.67
C LEU A 91 -2.64 13.19 -0.06
N ASP A 92 -1.44 12.62 0.08
CA ASP A 92 -0.23 13.13 -0.54
C ASP A 92 -0.25 12.98 -2.08
N LEU A 93 -0.90 11.92 -2.58
CA LEU A 93 -0.96 11.61 -4.01
C LEU A 93 -2.11 12.28 -4.75
N ARG A 94 -3.11 12.86 -4.06
CA ARG A 94 -4.34 13.38 -4.70
C ARG A 94 -4.10 14.43 -5.79
N ASP A 95 -3.06 15.25 -5.62
CA ASP A 95 -2.75 16.32 -6.57
C ASP A 95 -2.00 15.77 -7.80
N LEU A 96 -1.37 14.60 -7.67
CA LEU A 96 -0.55 13.93 -8.69
C LEU A 96 -1.36 12.89 -9.48
N PHE A 97 -2.29 12.20 -8.80
CA PHE A 97 -3.26 11.28 -9.39
C PHE A 97 -4.68 11.72 -9.03
N PRO A 98 -5.24 12.72 -9.74
CA PRO A 98 -6.60 13.19 -9.48
C PRO A 98 -7.59 12.02 -9.56
N GLY A 99 -8.34 11.79 -8.48
CA GLY A 99 -9.28 10.69 -8.37
C GLY A 99 -8.83 9.56 -7.43
N VAL A 100 -7.55 9.51 -7.02
CA VAL A 100 -7.06 8.50 -6.06
C VAL A 100 -7.79 8.56 -4.71
N GLU A 101 -8.30 9.74 -4.33
CA GLU A 101 -9.09 9.97 -3.13
C GLU A 101 -10.45 9.26 -3.13
N ARG A 102 -10.91 8.78 -4.29
CA ARG A 102 -12.17 8.04 -4.47
C ARG A 102 -11.98 6.52 -4.34
N TRP A 103 -10.88 6.07 -3.74
CA TRP A 103 -10.60 4.64 -3.58
C TRP A 103 -11.71 3.88 -2.84
N GLN A 104 -12.48 4.55 -1.97
CA GLN A 104 -13.63 3.93 -1.29
C GLN A 104 -14.77 3.57 -2.24
N ASP A 105 -14.82 4.11 -3.45
CA ASP A 105 -15.82 3.71 -4.47
C ASP A 105 -15.61 2.24 -4.88
N ALA A 106 -14.43 1.67 -4.59
CA ALA A 106 -14.13 0.25 -4.76
C ALA A 106 -14.65 -0.64 -3.62
N VAL A 107 -15.26 -0.09 -2.58
CA VAL A 107 -15.82 -0.88 -1.47
C VAL A 107 -17.03 -1.66 -1.99
N PRO A 108 -17.00 -3.01 -1.93
CA PRO A 108 -18.11 -3.81 -2.41
C PRO A 108 -19.35 -3.60 -1.54
N SER A 109 -20.53 -3.51 -2.16
CA SER A 109 -21.80 -3.39 -1.43
C SER A 109 -22.20 -4.67 -0.70
N VAL A 110 -21.61 -5.81 -1.08
CA VAL A 110 -21.87 -7.14 -0.51
C VAL A 110 -20.52 -7.84 -0.27
N PRO A 111 -20.31 -8.49 0.88
CA PRO A 111 -19.13 -9.32 1.12
C PRO A 111 -18.90 -10.33 -0.01
N TYR A 112 -17.63 -10.64 -0.32
CA TYR A 112 -17.22 -11.57 -1.38
C TYR A 112 -17.55 -11.14 -2.82
N GLN A 113 -18.07 -9.93 -3.04
CA GLN A 113 -18.23 -9.40 -4.39
C GLN A 113 -16.94 -8.72 -4.84
N LEU A 114 -16.44 -9.08 -6.03
CA LEU A 114 -15.33 -8.37 -6.66
C LEU A 114 -15.82 -7.02 -7.21
N THR A 115 -15.15 -5.94 -6.81
CA THR A 115 -15.35 -4.58 -7.30
C THR A 115 -13.99 -4.00 -7.66
N SER A 116 -13.92 -3.33 -8.80
CA SER A 116 -12.74 -2.56 -9.21
C SER A 116 -13.21 -1.29 -9.92
N VAL A 117 -12.52 -0.18 -9.65
CA VAL A 117 -12.77 1.13 -10.23
C VAL A 117 -11.46 1.75 -10.70
N ASP A 118 -11.51 2.31 -11.90
CA ASP A 118 -10.43 3.12 -12.44
C ASP A 118 -10.43 4.51 -11.79
N LEU A 119 -9.37 4.81 -11.04
CA LEU A 119 -9.24 6.08 -10.34
C LEU A 119 -8.52 7.12 -11.20
N TRP A 120 -7.47 6.69 -11.89
CA TRP A 120 -6.64 7.55 -12.74
C TRP A 120 -5.95 6.75 -13.84
N ASN A 121 -5.75 7.39 -15.00
CA ASN A 121 -4.98 6.83 -16.10
C ASN A 121 -4.19 7.93 -16.80
N ARG A 122 -2.96 7.63 -17.21
CA ARG A 122 -2.12 8.52 -18.00
C ARG A 122 -2.58 8.48 -19.45
N LEU A 123 -3.09 9.61 -19.94
CA LEU A 123 -3.48 9.80 -21.34
C LEU A 123 -2.29 9.69 -22.29
#